data_AF-A0AA51YBZ4-F1
#
_entry.id   AF-A0AA51YBZ4-F1
#
_cell.length_a   1.000
_cell.length_b   1.000
_cell.length_c   1.000
_cell.angle_alpha   90.00
_cell.angle_beta   90.00
_cell.angle_gamma   90.00
#
_symmetry.space_group_name_H-M   'P 1'
#
loop_
_entity.id
_entity.type
_entity.pdbx_description
1 polymer ?
#
loop_
_entity_poly.entity_id
_entity_poly.type
_entity_poly.pdbx_seq_one_letter_code
_entity_poly.pdbx_strand_id
1 'polypeptide(L)'
;MTASIPQASGYLIDMDGTLLTGDTLFPDAGWLLEAVADRFMLVSNDSEHTPLQLSRRLTRLGLVIAPDRIVLAGTAAIDMIADTWPGSRLHLLGSAAIKTYALQQGLELAEENVDTVLVTRDRLFTYQRLAQAAAAVHAGARLIVACPDTSHPGSDGTPVPEAGALAEAIMAAAGVRDHKIVGKPEPTLFLAACRQLGISPSSAVMIGDNAQTDGVGARRLGMRFFLVENGDVRSSFKRLSQAV
;
A
#
# COMPACT_ATOMS: atom_id res chain seq x y z
N MET A 1 -16.40 -4.29 -30.55
CA MET A 1 -15.14 -4.88 -30.07
C MET A 1 -15.27 -5.07 -28.56
N THR A 2 -15.14 -6.30 -28.08
CA THR A 2 -15.13 -6.63 -26.65
C THR A 2 -13.88 -6.05 -26.01
N ALA A 3 -13.99 -5.40 -24.85
CA ALA A 3 -12.82 -4.94 -24.11
C ALA A 3 -11.96 -6.16 -23.75
N SER A 4 -10.71 -6.21 -24.21
CA SER A 4 -9.77 -7.29 -23.91
C SER A 4 -8.65 -6.76 -23.04
N ILE A 5 -8.37 -7.45 -21.93
CA ILE A 5 -7.24 -7.10 -21.05
C ILE A 5 -5.92 -7.37 -21.80
N PRO A 6 -4.93 -6.46 -21.75
CA PRO A 6 -3.61 -6.65 -22.32
C PRO A 6 -2.98 -7.96 -21.83
N GLN A 7 -2.45 -8.76 -22.76
CA GLN A 7 -1.75 -9.98 -22.40
C GLN A 7 -0.47 -9.68 -21.62
N ALA A 8 -0.31 -10.28 -20.44
CA ALA A 8 0.79 -10.09 -19.52
C ALA A 8 1.06 -11.37 -18.72
N SER A 9 2.25 -11.48 -18.11
CA SER A 9 2.57 -12.63 -17.23
C SER A 9 1.86 -12.50 -15.88
N GLY A 10 1.58 -11.28 -15.44
CA GLY A 10 0.70 -11.01 -14.30
C GLY A 10 0.28 -9.55 -14.18
N TYR A 11 -0.65 -9.31 -13.25
CA TYR A 11 -1.31 -8.03 -13.06
C TYR A 11 -1.19 -7.59 -11.60
N LEU A 12 -0.70 -6.37 -11.39
CA LEU A 12 -0.78 -5.68 -10.12
C LEU A 12 -1.99 -4.77 -10.19
N ILE A 13 -2.93 -4.93 -9.27
CA ILE A 13 -4.22 -4.25 -9.31
C ILE A 13 -4.35 -3.41 -8.05
N ASP A 14 -4.48 -2.11 -8.22
CA ASP A 14 -4.83 -1.22 -7.14
C ASP A 14 -6.27 -1.48 -6.63
N MET A 15 -6.58 -1.05 -5.40
CA MET A 15 -7.87 -1.31 -4.76
C MET A 15 -8.81 -0.10 -4.81
N ASP A 16 -8.41 1.01 -4.19
CA ASP A 16 -9.24 2.19 -4.00
C ASP A 16 -9.29 3.03 -5.28
N GLY A 17 -10.48 3.32 -5.80
CA GLY A 17 -10.65 3.99 -7.11
C GLY A 17 -10.58 3.04 -8.31
N THR A 18 -10.09 1.81 -8.10
CA THR A 18 -9.99 0.76 -9.14
C THR A 18 -11.05 -0.33 -8.98
N LEU A 19 -11.09 -1.00 -7.83
CA LEU A 19 -12.04 -2.07 -7.52
C LEU A 19 -13.20 -1.60 -6.65
N LEU A 20 -12.98 -0.58 -5.82
CA LEU A 20 -13.97 -0.07 -4.89
C LEU A 20 -13.77 1.41 -4.56
N THR A 21 -14.79 2.02 -3.97
CA THR A 21 -14.71 3.31 -3.30
C THR A 21 -15.44 3.23 -1.97
N GLY A 22 -14.74 3.51 -0.87
CA GLY A 22 -15.27 3.26 0.48
C GLY A 22 -15.69 1.80 0.65
N ASP A 23 -16.96 1.54 0.94
CA ASP A 23 -17.52 0.18 1.06
C ASP A 23 -18.40 -0.22 -0.15
N THR A 24 -18.18 0.41 -1.31
CA THR A 24 -18.92 0.10 -2.53
C THR A 24 -17.98 -0.43 -3.62
N LEU A 25 -18.27 -1.62 -4.15
CA LEU A 25 -17.53 -2.15 -5.30
C LEU A 25 -17.92 -1.44 -6.59
N PHE A 26 -16.95 -1.23 -7.48
CA PHE A 26 -17.24 -0.82 -8.83
C PHE A 26 -17.83 -1.98 -9.65
N PRO A 27 -18.75 -1.70 -10.61
CA PRO A 27 -19.41 -2.74 -11.39
C PRO A 27 -18.45 -3.69 -12.13
N ASP A 28 -17.29 -3.19 -12.56
CA ASP A 28 -16.32 -3.95 -13.34
C ASP A 28 -15.31 -4.74 -12.47
N ALA A 29 -15.35 -4.62 -11.14
CA ALA A 29 -14.37 -5.24 -10.26
C ALA A 29 -14.34 -6.78 -10.39
N GLY A 30 -15.51 -7.41 -10.36
CA GLY A 30 -15.63 -8.87 -10.54
C GLY A 30 -15.16 -9.31 -11.92
N TRP A 31 -15.56 -8.59 -12.97
CA TRP A 31 -15.14 -8.88 -14.34
C TRP A 31 -13.63 -8.79 -14.52
N LEU A 32 -12.99 -7.78 -13.93
CA LEU A 32 -11.54 -7.61 -14.00
C LEU A 32 -10.83 -8.82 -13.39
N LEU A 33 -11.23 -9.23 -12.18
CA LEU A 33 -10.63 -10.36 -11.49
C LEU A 33 -10.87 -11.69 -12.21
N GLU A 34 -12.07 -11.91 -12.76
CA GLU A 34 -12.37 -13.08 -13.60
C GLU A 34 -11.46 -13.13 -14.84
N ALA A 35 -11.24 -11.98 -15.50
CA ALA A 35 -10.46 -11.91 -16.73
C ALA A 35 -8.95 -12.10 -16.51
N VAL A 36 -8.42 -11.76 -15.32
CA VAL A 36 -7.01 -12.02 -14.96
C VAL A 36 -6.80 -13.36 -14.25
N ALA A 37 -7.88 -13.98 -13.77
CA ALA A 37 -7.91 -15.27 -13.07
C ALA A 37 -6.96 -15.31 -11.87
N ASP A 38 -5.96 -16.18 -11.86
CA ASP A 38 -4.98 -16.36 -10.78
C ASP A 38 -3.66 -15.60 -11.01
N ARG A 39 -3.57 -14.79 -12.08
CA ARG A 39 -2.35 -14.06 -12.46
C ARG A 39 -2.28 -12.67 -11.86
N PHE A 40 -2.94 -12.41 -10.73
CA PHE A 40 -2.96 -11.07 -10.13
C PHE A 40 -2.50 -11.04 -8.67
N MET A 41 -2.12 -9.83 -8.27
CA MET A 41 -1.92 -9.41 -6.88
C MET A 41 -2.62 -8.07 -6.68
N LEU A 42 -3.33 -7.92 -5.57
CA LEU A 42 -3.78 -6.61 -5.13
C LEU A 42 -2.60 -5.87 -4.47
N VAL A 43 -2.45 -4.59 -4.80
CA VAL A 43 -1.42 -3.71 -4.24
C VAL A 43 -2.04 -2.40 -3.75
N SER A 44 -2.04 -2.18 -2.43
CA SER A 44 -2.63 -0.97 -1.84
C SER A 44 -1.65 -0.27 -0.89
N ASN A 45 -1.74 1.05 -0.87
CA ASN A 45 -1.08 1.91 0.11
C ASN A 45 -1.71 1.83 1.51
N ASP A 46 -2.75 1.01 1.71
CA ASP A 46 -3.32 0.73 3.02
C ASP A 46 -2.22 0.33 4.01
N SER A 47 -2.19 1.05 5.12
CA SER A 47 -1.23 0.87 6.20
C SER A 47 -1.91 0.73 7.56
N GLU A 48 -3.23 0.49 7.57
CA GLU A 48 -4.04 0.29 8.78
C GLU A 48 -4.44 -1.17 8.96
N HIS A 49 -4.58 -1.92 7.86
CA HIS A 49 -5.13 -3.26 7.84
C HIS A 49 -4.09 -4.33 7.47
N THR A 50 -4.37 -5.56 7.88
CA THR A 50 -3.66 -6.76 7.44
C THR A 50 -4.33 -7.36 6.19
N PRO A 51 -3.60 -8.17 5.39
CA PRO A 51 -4.18 -8.90 4.26
C PRO A 51 -5.41 -9.73 4.64
N LEU A 52 -5.40 -10.36 5.82
CA LEU A 52 -6.55 -11.13 6.32
C LEU A 52 -7.77 -10.25 6.59
N GLN A 53 -7.58 -9.05 7.14
CA GLN A 53 -8.68 -8.11 7.39
C GLN A 53 -9.27 -7.60 6.08
N LEU A 54 -8.44 -7.23 5.11
CA LEU A 54 -8.93 -6.79 3.80
C LEU A 54 -9.60 -7.91 3.02
N SER A 55 -9.05 -9.12 3.02
CA SER A 55 -9.69 -10.30 2.43
C SER A 55 -11.12 -10.51 2.98
N ARG A 56 -11.28 -10.43 4.31
CA ARG A 56 -12.61 -10.52 4.96
C ARG A 56 -13.52 -9.34 4.62
N ARG A 57 -12.98 -8.13 4.49
CA ARG A 57 -13.75 -6.94 4.06
C ARG A 57 -14.26 -7.13 2.64
N LEU A 58 -13.39 -7.45 1.69
CA LEU A 58 -13.74 -7.68 0.29
C LEU A 58 -14.77 -8.80 0.15
N THR A 59 -14.62 -9.88 0.92
CA THR A 59 -15.59 -10.99 0.93
C THR A 59 -16.99 -10.51 1.32
N ARG A 60 -17.11 -9.64 2.33
CA ARG A 60 -18.40 -9.05 2.74
C ARG A 60 -19.00 -8.14 1.67
N LEU A 61 -18.17 -7.55 0.82
CA LEU A 61 -18.60 -6.73 -0.30
C LEU A 61 -18.97 -7.56 -1.54
N GLY A 62 -18.66 -8.86 -1.57
CA GLY A 62 -18.95 -9.75 -2.68
C GLY A 62 -17.74 -10.11 -3.55
N LEU A 63 -16.52 -9.74 -3.16
CA LEU A 63 -15.27 -10.15 -3.84
C LEU A 63 -14.46 -11.09 -2.95
N VAL A 64 -14.42 -12.37 -3.31
CA VAL A 64 -13.66 -13.39 -2.57
C VAL A 64 -12.22 -13.39 -3.07
N ILE A 65 -11.31 -12.88 -2.26
CA ILE A 65 -9.86 -12.81 -2.58
C ILE A 65 -9.09 -13.37 -1.39
N ALA A 66 -8.18 -14.31 -1.64
CA ALA A 66 -7.37 -14.92 -0.61
C ALA A 66 -6.35 -13.90 -0.04
N PRO A 67 -6.01 -13.95 1.27
CA PRO A 67 -5.08 -13.00 1.88
C PRO A 67 -3.69 -12.99 1.22
N ASP A 68 -3.23 -14.12 0.70
CA ASP A 68 -1.96 -14.26 -0.03
C ASP A 68 -1.99 -13.64 -1.44
N ARG A 69 -3.11 -13.05 -1.86
CA ARG A 69 -3.22 -12.25 -3.09
C ARG A 69 -3.24 -10.75 -2.82
N ILE A 70 -2.87 -10.31 -1.62
CA ILE A 70 -2.97 -8.93 -1.18
C ILE A 70 -1.65 -8.48 -0.57
N VAL A 71 -1.04 -7.44 -1.16
CA VAL A 71 0.18 -6.78 -0.66
C VAL A 71 -0.19 -5.37 -0.23
N LEU A 72 0.06 -5.06 1.04
CA LEU A 72 -0.30 -3.78 1.68
C LEU A 72 0.95 -3.07 2.17
N ALA A 73 0.94 -1.74 2.07
CA ALA A 73 2.09 -0.93 2.47
C ALA A 73 2.47 -1.12 3.94
N GLY A 74 1.48 -1.22 4.84
CA GLY A 74 1.73 -1.44 6.27
C GLY A 74 2.46 -2.76 6.56
N THR A 75 1.94 -3.88 6.04
CA THR A 75 2.55 -5.20 6.27
C THR A 75 3.85 -5.37 5.49
N ALA A 76 3.94 -4.84 4.26
CA ALA A 76 5.18 -4.86 3.49
C ALA A 76 6.31 -4.06 4.18
N ALA A 77 5.98 -2.98 4.88
CA ALA A 77 6.97 -2.23 5.67
C ALA A 77 7.49 -3.07 6.84
N ILE A 78 6.60 -3.78 7.53
CA ILE A 78 6.96 -4.69 8.62
C ILE A 78 7.84 -5.83 8.10
N ASP A 79 7.42 -6.49 7.01
CA ASP A 79 8.17 -7.60 6.41
C ASP A 79 9.57 -7.13 5.98
N MET A 80 9.67 -5.94 5.36
CA MET A 80 10.97 -5.35 5.00
C MET A 80 11.85 -5.11 6.24
N ILE A 81 11.30 -4.58 7.33
CA ILE A 81 12.06 -4.33 8.57
C ILE A 81 12.54 -5.66 9.17
N ALA A 82 11.67 -6.68 9.22
CA ALA A 82 12.01 -7.99 9.75
C ALA A 82 13.11 -8.68 8.93
N ASP A 83 13.05 -8.58 7.60
CA ASP A 83 14.05 -9.14 6.70
C ASP A 83 15.39 -8.39 6.75
N THR A 84 15.34 -7.05 6.84
CA THR A 84 16.54 -6.20 6.71
C THR A 84 17.25 -6.00 8.04
N TRP A 85 16.51 -5.88 9.13
CA TRP A 85 17.01 -5.63 10.48
C TRP A 85 16.36 -6.57 11.50
N PRO A 86 16.70 -7.87 11.46
CA PRO A 86 16.19 -8.84 12.43
C PRO A 86 16.48 -8.38 13.87
N GLY A 87 15.46 -8.40 14.73
CA GLY A 87 15.58 -7.97 16.12
C GLY A 87 15.59 -6.44 16.34
N SER A 88 15.29 -5.63 15.32
CA SER A 88 15.15 -4.18 15.47
C SER A 88 14.09 -3.84 16.53
N ARG A 89 14.45 -2.97 17.47
CA ARG A 89 13.51 -2.38 18.43
C ARG A 89 12.66 -1.34 17.71
N LEU A 90 11.39 -1.66 17.49
CA LEU A 90 10.48 -0.93 16.63
C LEU A 90 9.53 -0.06 17.46
N HIS A 91 9.59 1.26 17.23
CA HIS A 91 8.51 2.14 17.64
C HIS A 91 7.47 2.24 16.52
N LEU A 92 6.32 1.60 16.71
CA LEU A 92 5.28 1.49 15.70
C LEU A 92 4.10 2.41 16.00
N LEU A 93 3.92 3.41 15.13
CA LEU A 93 2.72 4.22 15.04
C LEU A 93 1.78 3.56 14.03
N GLY A 94 0.69 2.98 14.51
CA GLY A 94 -0.22 2.20 13.70
C GLY A 94 -1.32 1.50 14.50
N SER A 95 -2.24 0.87 13.78
CA SER A 95 -3.37 0.13 14.36
C SER A 95 -2.93 -1.06 15.22
N ALA A 96 -3.83 -1.55 16.08
CA ALA A 96 -3.60 -2.76 16.88
C ALA A 96 -3.33 -4.00 16.00
N ALA A 97 -3.95 -4.06 14.81
CA ALA A 97 -3.75 -5.16 13.88
C ALA A 97 -2.33 -5.14 13.28
N ILE A 98 -1.84 -3.97 12.88
CA ILE A 98 -0.49 -3.79 12.36
C ILE A 98 0.56 -4.10 13.44
N LYS A 99 0.33 -3.67 14.69
CA LYS A 99 1.18 -4.05 15.84
C LYS A 99 1.20 -5.56 16.07
N THR A 100 0.05 -6.22 15.99
CA THR A 100 -0.04 -7.67 16.14
C THR A 100 0.72 -8.38 15.01
N TYR A 101 0.59 -7.90 13.78
CA TYR A 101 1.34 -8.44 12.63
C TYR A 101 2.86 -8.27 12.81
N ALA A 102 3.33 -7.13 13.31
CA ALA A 102 4.75 -6.92 13.61
C ALA A 102 5.31 -7.94 14.62
N LEU A 103 4.56 -8.21 15.70
CA LEU A 103 4.93 -9.22 16.68
C LEU A 103 4.98 -10.64 16.07
N GLN A 104 4.06 -10.96 15.16
CA GLN A 104 4.05 -12.25 14.45
C GLN A 104 5.25 -12.42 13.52
N GLN A 105 5.79 -11.32 12.98
CA GLN A 105 7.04 -11.32 12.20
C GLN A 105 8.30 -11.30 13.08
N GLY A 106 8.15 -11.45 14.41
CA GLY A 106 9.27 -11.53 15.35
C GLY A 106 9.94 -10.19 15.66
N LEU A 107 9.30 -9.06 15.35
CA LEU A 107 9.78 -7.74 15.73
C LEU A 107 9.46 -7.42 17.19
N GLU A 108 10.36 -6.71 17.85
CA GLU A 108 10.18 -6.23 19.22
C GLU A 108 9.58 -4.81 19.18
N LEU A 109 8.41 -4.62 19.79
CA LEU A 109 7.83 -3.28 19.94
C LEU A 109 8.43 -2.58 21.16
N ALA A 110 8.98 -1.39 20.96
CA ALA A 110 9.66 -0.62 22.00
C ALA A 110 9.26 0.87 21.98
N GLU A 111 9.33 1.51 23.16
CA GLU A 111 9.20 2.96 23.33
C GLU A 111 10.52 3.64 23.70
N GLU A 112 11.51 2.86 24.15
CA GLU A 112 12.85 3.31 24.53
C GLU A 112 13.92 2.55 23.77
N ASN A 113 15.11 3.15 23.60
CA ASN A 113 16.23 2.60 22.83
C ASN A 113 15.77 2.07 21.46
N VAL A 114 15.02 2.90 20.74
CA VAL A 114 14.37 2.56 19.47
C VAL A 114 15.38 2.60 18.33
N ASP A 115 15.46 1.53 17.55
CA ASP A 115 16.32 1.46 16.35
C ASP A 115 15.61 1.98 15.10
N THR A 116 14.29 1.79 15.05
CA THR A 116 13.45 2.09 13.89
C THR A 116 12.10 2.63 14.35
N VAL A 117 11.67 3.74 13.77
CA VAL A 117 10.31 4.27 13.86
C VAL A 117 9.58 3.91 12.58
N LEU A 118 8.50 3.13 12.67
CA LEU A 118 7.60 2.87 11.55
C LEU A 118 6.32 3.68 11.73
N VAL A 119 6.03 4.52 10.73
CA VAL A 119 4.81 5.32 10.64
C VAL A 119 3.85 4.65 9.67
N THR A 120 2.73 4.17 10.20
CA THR A 120 1.57 3.76 9.43
C THR A 120 0.38 4.65 9.79
N ARG A 121 -0.79 4.41 9.22
CA ARG A 121 -2.00 5.14 9.62
C ARG A 121 -2.33 4.81 11.08
N ASP A 122 -2.30 5.84 11.93
CA ASP A 122 -2.60 5.73 13.35
C ASP A 122 -3.67 6.75 13.76
N ARG A 123 -4.91 6.26 13.94
CA ARG A 123 -6.06 7.09 14.35
C ARG A 123 -6.00 7.48 15.83
N LEU A 124 -5.10 6.88 16.60
CA LEU A 124 -4.84 7.16 18.01
C LEU A 124 -3.50 7.90 18.18
N PHE A 125 -3.08 8.66 17.17
CA PHE A 125 -1.90 9.50 17.24
C PHE A 125 -2.10 10.64 18.24
N THR A 126 -1.13 10.80 19.16
CA THR A 126 -1.18 11.81 20.22
C THR A 126 0.12 12.61 20.26
N TYR A 127 0.08 13.76 20.93
CA TYR A 127 1.29 14.59 21.15
C TYR A 127 2.42 13.80 21.83
N GLN A 128 2.09 12.96 22.82
CA GLN A 128 3.10 12.13 23.51
C GLN A 128 3.81 11.20 22.52
N ARG A 129 3.05 10.53 21.64
CA ARG A 129 3.61 9.60 20.65
C ARG A 129 4.41 10.32 19.57
N LEU A 130 3.97 11.52 19.17
CA LEU A 130 4.76 12.41 18.31
C LEU A 130 6.11 12.74 18.97
N ALA A 131 6.11 13.16 20.23
CA ALA A 131 7.32 13.53 20.95
C ALA A 131 8.29 12.35 21.09
N GLN A 132 7.78 11.16 21.42
CA GLN A 132 8.58 9.92 21.50
C GLN A 132 9.21 9.57 20.14
N ALA A 133 8.41 9.55 19.07
CA ALA A 133 8.89 9.25 17.73
C ALA A 133 9.92 10.29 17.24
N ALA A 134 9.65 11.58 17.44
CA ALA A 134 10.56 12.66 17.05
C ALA A 134 11.89 12.60 17.81
N ALA A 135 11.85 12.32 19.12
CA ALA A 135 13.06 12.15 19.92
C ALA A 135 13.90 10.95 19.46
N ALA A 136 13.26 9.82 19.13
CA ALA A 136 13.94 8.65 18.59
C ALA A 136 14.62 8.95 17.25
N VAL A 137 13.89 9.58 16.31
CA VAL A 137 14.45 9.96 15.00
C VAL A 137 15.59 10.97 15.16
N HIS A 138 15.44 11.97 16.04
CA HIS A 138 16.49 12.94 16.33
C HIS A 138 17.77 12.26 16.89
N ALA A 139 17.60 11.21 17.70
CA ALA A 139 18.70 10.41 18.24
C ALA A 139 19.32 9.43 17.22
N GLY A 140 18.83 9.38 15.98
CA GLY A 140 19.37 8.56 14.90
C GLY A 140 18.60 7.27 14.60
N ALA A 141 17.41 7.07 15.18
CA ALA A 141 16.53 5.97 14.77
C ALA A 141 16.10 6.13 13.31
N ARG A 142 15.99 5.02 12.59
CA ARG A 142 15.55 5.02 11.19
C ARG A 142 14.08 5.43 11.10
N LEU A 143 13.73 6.33 10.19
CA LEU A 143 12.35 6.67 9.91
C LEU A 143 11.84 5.93 8.68
N ILE A 144 10.90 5.00 8.88
CA ILE A 144 10.22 4.27 7.82
C ILE A 144 8.76 4.76 7.76
N VAL A 145 8.30 5.13 6.58
CA VAL A 145 6.94 5.59 6.33
C VAL A 145 6.26 4.58 5.42
N ALA A 146 5.19 3.95 5.90
CA ALA A 146 4.50 2.92 5.12
C ALA A 146 3.94 3.50 3.82
N CYS A 147 3.32 4.67 3.87
CA CYS A 147 2.67 5.29 2.73
C CYS A 147 2.96 6.80 2.70
N PRO A 148 3.28 7.40 1.53
CA PRO A 148 3.56 8.83 1.43
C PRO A 148 2.30 9.71 1.46
N ASP A 149 1.11 9.12 1.32
CA ASP A 149 -0.14 9.86 1.25
C ASP A 149 -0.34 10.67 2.55
N THR A 150 -0.66 11.96 2.43
CA THR A 150 -0.89 12.84 3.58
C THR A 150 -2.34 12.82 4.03
N SER A 151 -3.27 12.51 3.12
CA SER A 151 -4.69 12.38 3.42
C SER A 151 -5.42 11.53 2.39
N HIS A 152 -6.60 11.04 2.76
CA HIS A 152 -7.62 10.55 1.83
C HIS A 152 -9.01 11.14 2.15
N PRO A 153 -9.99 11.02 1.25
CA PRO A 153 -11.38 11.42 1.54
C PRO A 153 -12.04 10.48 2.56
N GLY A 154 -12.48 11.02 3.69
CA GLY A 154 -13.30 10.31 4.67
C GLY A 154 -14.72 10.01 4.15
N SER A 155 -15.54 9.36 4.97
CA SER A 155 -16.91 8.95 4.60
C SER A 155 -17.83 10.12 4.25
N ASP A 156 -17.56 11.31 4.78
CA ASP A 156 -18.29 12.55 4.49
C ASP A 156 -17.58 13.41 3.42
N GLY A 157 -16.54 12.87 2.78
CA GLY A 157 -15.72 13.55 1.79
C GLY A 157 -14.67 14.51 2.39
N THR A 158 -14.64 14.69 3.72
CA THR A 158 -13.62 15.54 4.34
C THR A 158 -12.27 14.84 4.39
N PRO A 159 -11.14 15.56 4.20
CA PRO A 159 -9.82 14.95 4.27
C PRO A 159 -9.55 14.37 5.67
N VAL A 160 -9.11 13.11 5.73
CA VAL A 160 -8.64 12.47 6.95
C VAL A 160 -7.13 12.20 6.87
N PRO A 161 -6.37 12.36 7.97
CA PRO A 161 -4.92 12.17 7.95
C PRO A 161 -4.49 10.74 7.62
N GLU A 162 -3.38 10.65 6.89
CA GLU A 162 -2.67 9.41 6.56
C GLU A 162 -1.24 9.39 7.11
N ALA A 163 -0.55 8.26 6.93
CA ALA A 163 0.81 8.05 7.44
C ALA A 163 1.79 9.17 7.04
N GLY A 164 1.69 9.73 5.83
CA GLY A 164 2.54 10.81 5.36
C GLY A 164 2.38 12.10 6.17
N ALA A 165 1.16 12.45 6.60
CA ALA A 165 0.93 13.62 7.43
C ALA A 165 1.54 13.46 8.83
N LEU A 166 1.42 12.25 9.40
CA LEU A 166 2.05 11.93 10.68
C LEU A 166 3.58 11.98 10.58
N ALA A 167 4.13 11.46 9.48
CA ALA A 167 5.56 11.48 9.21
C ALA A 167 6.11 12.92 9.07
N GLU A 168 5.39 13.81 8.37
CA GLU A 168 5.79 15.23 8.28
C GLU A 168 5.84 15.91 9.66
N ALA A 169 4.88 15.63 10.54
CA ALA A 169 4.91 16.16 11.91
C ALA A 169 6.14 15.66 12.69
N ILE A 170 6.49 14.38 12.55
CA ILE A 170 7.66 13.78 13.20
C ILE A 170 8.94 14.38 12.64
N MET A 171 9.09 14.47 11.32
CA MET A 171 10.27 15.05 10.67
C MET A 171 10.48 16.51 11.06
N ALA A 172 9.39 17.30 11.09
CA ALA A 172 9.44 18.69 11.51
C ALA A 172 9.91 18.84 12.97
N ALA A 173 9.39 18.00 13.87
CA ALA A 173 9.77 18.02 15.28
C ALA A 173 11.19 17.48 15.54
N ALA A 174 11.63 16.46 14.78
CA ALA A 174 12.95 15.86 14.92
C ALA A 174 14.07 16.72 14.31
N GLY A 175 13.74 17.60 13.36
CA GLY A 175 14.72 18.34 12.57
C GLY A 175 15.48 17.46 11.56
N VAL A 176 14.92 16.29 11.21
CA VAL A 176 15.52 15.29 10.32
C VAL A 176 14.56 15.02 9.17
N ARG A 177 15.08 14.98 7.95
CA ARG A 177 14.31 14.70 6.72
C ARG A 177 14.62 13.35 6.09
N ASP A 178 15.67 12.66 6.55
CA ASP A 178 16.02 11.34 6.03
C ASP A 178 14.97 10.31 6.45
N HIS A 179 14.38 9.63 5.47
CA HIS A 179 13.34 8.63 5.68
C HIS A 179 13.21 7.71 4.47
N LYS A 180 12.61 6.55 4.68
CA LYS A 180 12.29 5.60 3.60
C LYS A 180 10.79 5.43 3.48
N ILE A 181 10.27 5.62 2.26
CA ILE A 181 8.88 5.32 1.92
C ILE A 181 8.80 3.88 1.39
N VAL A 182 7.77 3.13 1.83
CA VAL A 182 7.55 1.75 1.40
C VAL A 182 6.54 1.68 0.25
N GLY A 183 5.41 2.38 0.42
CA GLY A 183 4.25 2.44 -0.46
C GLY A 183 4.53 3.01 -1.84
N LYS A 184 3.56 2.86 -2.74
CA LYS A 184 3.58 3.44 -4.08
C LYS A 184 3.74 4.97 -3.98
N PRO A 185 4.59 5.61 -4.81
CA PRO A 185 5.25 5.11 -6.02
C PRO A 185 6.61 4.40 -5.80
N GLU A 186 7.02 4.14 -4.56
CA GLU A 186 8.27 3.44 -4.30
C GLU A 186 8.19 1.96 -4.71
N PRO A 187 9.32 1.36 -5.14
CA PRO A 187 9.30 0.06 -5.82
C PRO A 187 8.93 -1.11 -4.89
N THR A 188 8.94 -0.94 -3.57
CA THR A 188 8.84 -2.06 -2.62
C THR A 188 7.58 -2.91 -2.82
N LEU A 189 6.40 -2.29 -2.89
CA LEU A 189 5.13 -3.03 -3.04
C LEU A 189 5.07 -3.76 -4.38
N PHE A 190 5.48 -3.09 -5.45
CA PHE A 190 5.48 -3.67 -6.79
C PHE A 190 6.40 -4.89 -6.86
N LEU A 191 7.60 -4.78 -6.30
CA LEU A 191 8.57 -5.87 -6.26
C LEU A 191 8.09 -7.03 -5.37
N ALA A 192 7.44 -6.75 -4.24
CA ALA A 192 6.85 -7.77 -3.38
C ALA A 192 5.75 -8.55 -4.12
N ALA A 193 4.83 -7.85 -4.80
CA ALA A 193 3.78 -8.47 -5.59
C ALA A 193 4.33 -9.30 -6.76
N CYS A 194 5.32 -8.79 -7.50
CA CYS A 194 5.98 -9.56 -8.56
C CYS A 194 6.69 -10.81 -8.04
N ARG A 195 7.36 -10.71 -6.88
CA ARG A 195 8.01 -11.87 -6.24
C ARG A 195 7.00 -12.95 -5.89
N GLN A 196 5.84 -12.57 -5.35
CA GLN A 196 4.78 -13.50 -4.99
C GLN A 196 4.13 -14.16 -6.22
N LEU A 197 4.05 -13.45 -7.35
CA LEU A 197 3.63 -14.02 -8.63
C LEU A 197 4.71 -14.84 -9.34
N GLY A 198 5.97 -14.76 -8.89
CA GLY A 198 7.09 -15.41 -9.58
C GLY A 198 7.41 -14.82 -10.95
N ILE A 199 7.17 -13.52 -11.16
CA ILE A 199 7.35 -12.84 -12.45
C ILE A 199 8.34 -11.67 -12.35
N SER A 200 8.93 -11.27 -13.49
CA SER A 200 9.72 -10.04 -13.56
C SER A 200 8.80 -8.80 -13.61
N PRO A 201 9.22 -7.66 -13.04
CA PRO A 201 8.45 -6.42 -13.16
C PRO A 201 8.13 -6.02 -14.60
N SER A 202 9.09 -6.15 -15.52
CA SER A 202 8.89 -5.82 -16.95
C SER A 202 7.82 -6.68 -17.66
N SER A 203 7.47 -7.83 -17.09
CA SER A 203 6.42 -8.72 -17.61
C SER A 203 5.02 -8.47 -17.00
N ALA A 204 4.95 -7.59 -16.00
CA ALA A 204 3.75 -7.25 -15.28
C ALA A 204 3.03 -6.03 -15.89
N VAL A 205 1.74 -5.94 -15.58
CA VAL A 205 0.90 -4.78 -15.88
C VAL A 205 0.35 -4.23 -14.57
N MET A 206 0.56 -2.94 -14.33
CA MET A 206 -0.09 -2.20 -13.25
C MET A 206 -1.43 -1.64 -13.74
N ILE A 207 -2.51 -1.95 -13.03
CA ILE A 207 -3.86 -1.43 -13.27
C ILE A 207 -4.23 -0.63 -12.03
N GLY A 208 -4.45 0.68 -12.20
CA GLY A 208 -4.77 1.55 -11.07
C GLY A 208 -5.32 2.91 -11.49
N ASP A 209 -5.84 3.66 -10.54
CA ASP A 209 -6.52 4.93 -10.78
C ASP A 209 -5.61 6.16 -10.61
N ASN A 210 -4.43 5.98 -9.98
CA ASN A 210 -3.57 7.09 -9.61
C ASN A 210 -2.28 7.10 -10.43
N ALA A 211 -2.22 8.00 -11.42
CA ALA A 211 -1.05 8.14 -12.29
C ALA A 211 0.25 8.56 -11.56
N GLN A 212 0.15 9.20 -10.38
CA GLN A 212 1.29 9.67 -9.60
C GLN A 212 1.88 8.60 -8.68
N THR A 213 1.07 7.66 -8.20
CA THR A 213 1.54 6.53 -7.38
C THR A 213 1.72 5.29 -8.25
N ASP A 214 0.64 4.79 -8.85
CA ASP A 214 0.63 3.57 -9.68
C ASP A 214 1.43 3.78 -10.97
N GLY A 215 1.14 4.86 -11.69
CA GLY A 215 1.75 5.12 -12.99
C GLY A 215 3.23 5.42 -12.90
N VAL A 216 3.65 6.27 -11.95
CA VAL A 216 5.08 6.56 -11.73
C VAL A 216 5.81 5.31 -11.24
N GLY A 217 5.27 4.58 -10.26
CA GLY A 217 5.89 3.37 -9.73
C GLY A 217 6.06 2.28 -10.79
N ALA A 218 5.02 2.04 -11.58
CA ALA A 218 5.06 1.11 -12.72
C ALA A 218 6.16 1.48 -13.73
N ARG A 219 6.21 2.76 -14.15
CA ARG A 219 7.22 3.23 -15.11
C ARG A 219 8.66 3.07 -14.61
N ARG A 220 8.91 3.34 -13.32
CA ARG A 220 10.24 3.17 -12.69
C ARG A 220 10.75 1.72 -12.79
N LEU A 221 9.85 0.74 -12.85
CA LEU A 221 10.16 -0.68 -12.89
C LEU A 221 10.00 -1.30 -14.30
N GLY A 222 9.74 -0.48 -15.32
CA GLY A 222 9.49 -0.96 -16.69
C GLY A 222 8.18 -1.73 -16.85
N MET A 223 7.24 -1.59 -15.91
CA MET A 223 5.90 -2.15 -16.02
C MET A 223 5.05 -1.30 -16.97
N ARG A 224 4.14 -1.94 -17.70
CA ARG A 224 3.07 -1.21 -18.38
C ARG A 224 2.05 -0.74 -17.34
N PHE A 225 1.52 0.46 -17.53
CA PHE A 225 0.50 1.05 -16.65
C PHE A 225 -0.80 1.31 -17.42
N PHE A 226 -1.93 0.96 -16.79
CA PHE A 226 -3.27 1.17 -17.30
C PHE A 226 -4.06 1.99 -16.28
N LEU A 227 -4.39 3.22 -16.69
CA LEU A 227 -5.18 4.14 -15.89
C LEU A 227 -6.66 3.74 -15.91
N VAL A 228 -7.22 3.52 -14.72
CA VAL A 228 -8.65 3.30 -14.50
C VAL A 228 -9.26 4.61 -14.01
N GLU A 229 -10.37 5.02 -14.61
CA GLU A 229 -11.07 6.24 -14.19
C GLU A 229 -12.37 5.84 -13.50
N ASN A 230 -12.50 6.11 -12.20
CA ASN A 230 -13.69 5.82 -11.39
C ASN A 230 -14.17 4.36 -11.51
N GLY A 231 -13.23 3.41 -11.50
CA GLY A 231 -13.53 1.98 -11.64
C GLY A 231 -14.09 1.54 -13.00
N ASP A 232 -14.15 2.42 -14.02
CA ASP A 232 -14.58 2.07 -15.37
C ASP A 232 -13.45 1.39 -16.16
N VAL A 233 -13.12 0.17 -15.72
CA VAL A 233 -12.02 -0.63 -16.27
C VAL A 233 -12.25 -0.94 -17.75
N ARG A 234 -13.47 -1.33 -18.14
CA ARG A 234 -13.76 -1.74 -19.52
C ARG A 234 -13.64 -0.58 -20.50
N SER A 235 -14.14 0.62 -20.16
CA SER A 235 -14.00 1.77 -21.06
C SER A 235 -12.56 2.28 -21.10
N SER A 236 -11.84 2.24 -19.96
CA SER A 236 -10.40 2.54 -19.93
C SER A 236 -9.62 1.66 -20.91
N PHE A 237 -9.87 0.34 -20.95
CA PHE A 237 -9.21 -0.54 -21.92
C PHE A 237 -9.59 -0.27 -23.38
N LYS A 238 -10.86 0.08 -23.65
CA LYS A 238 -11.31 0.43 -25.02
C LYS A 238 -10.64 1.70 -25.55
N ARG A 239 -10.48 2.73 -24.70
CA ARG A 239 -9.80 3.98 -25.09
C ARG A 239 -8.36 3.72 -25.52
N LEU A 240 -7.66 2.83 -24.82
CA LEU A 240 -6.29 2.44 -25.15
C LEU A 240 -6.17 1.66 -26.47
N SER A 241 -7.10 0.73 -26.75
CA SER A 241 -7.07 0.00 -28.02
C SER A 241 -7.41 0.85 -29.25
N GLN A 242 -7.89 2.08 -29.03
CA GLN A 242 -8.19 3.06 -30.08
C GLN A 242 -7.09 4.13 -30.25
N ALA A 243 -6.15 4.20 -29.30
CA ALA A 243 -5.05 5.15 -29.28
C ALA A 243 -3.74 4.58 -29.89
N VAL A 244 -3.78 3.34 -30.37
CA VAL A 244 -2.71 2.61 -31.08
C VAL A 244 -3.17 2.35 -32.50
#